data_AF-A0A1M3MW93-F1
#
_entry.id   AF-A0A1M3MW93-F1
#
_cell.length_a   1.000
_cell.length_b   1.000
_cell.length_c   1.000
_cell.angle_alpha   90.00
_cell.angle_beta   90.00
_cell.angle_gamma   90.00
#
_symmetry.space_group_name_H-M   'P 1'
#
loop_
_entity.id
_entity.type
_entity.pdbx_description
1 polymer ?
#
loop_
_entity_poly.entity_id
_entity_poly.type
_entity_poly.pdbx_seq_one_letter_code
_entity_poly.pdbx_strand_id
1 'polypeptide(L)'
;MTARDAWSAAPLPAVVVPEAVSAAFAARVRARVEQAGYTRHALVDRGSYERSSSVDEPELLDVLTGVAAEVTGRSLALAEAHALRLQAGDYLLVRHDRVHDDRPVQLVLDLSPAVVPGAEVHYRHRGQVFFAVPSAPGSLAVVERGPTVMCNHTYVSKRHVGASVVRLIVLLRST
;
A
#
# COMPACT_ATOMS: atom_id res chain seq x y z
N MET A 1 16.27 0.58 16.83
CA MET A 1 15.50 -0.59 16.37
C MET A 1 15.32 -0.45 14.88
N THR A 2 15.88 -1.39 14.10
CA THR A 2 15.80 -1.36 12.64
C THR A 2 14.42 -1.85 12.16
N ALA A 3 14.08 -1.61 10.89
CA ALA A 3 12.85 -2.15 10.30
C ALA A 3 12.83 -3.69 10.32
N ARG A 4 14.00 -4.32 10.18
CA ARG A 4 14.18 -5.78 10.30
C ARG A 4 13.91 -6.28 11.72
N ASP A 5 14.42 -5.59 12.74
CA ASP A 5 14.16 -5.96 14.14
C ASP A 5 12.66 -5.89 14.45
N ALA A 6 11.99 -4.82 14.00
CA ALA A 6 10.54 -4.65 14.17
C ALA A 6 9.75 -5.74 13.43
N TRP A 7 10.16 -6.08 12.21
CA TRP A 7 9.57 -7.18 11.43
C TRP A 7 9.69 -8.52 12.15
N SER A 8 10.89 -8.88 12.61
CA SER A 8 11.16 -10.17 13.26
C SER A 8 10.54 -10.30 14.65
N ALA A 9 10.32 -9.20 15.36
CA ALA A 9 9.69 -9.20 16.69
C ALA A 9 8.15 -9.28 16.65
N ALA A 10 7.53 -8.97 15.51
CA ALA A 10 6.08 -8.89 15.41
C ALA A 10 5.44 -10.30 15.27
N PRO A 11 4.42 -10.65 16.07
CA PRO A 11 3.67 -11.90 15.91
C PRO A 11 3.00 -12.03 14.53
N LEU A 12 2.64 -10.89 13.93
CA LEU A 12 2.19 -10.75 12.56
C LEU A 12 3.13 -9.74 11.87
N PRO A 13 4.01 -10.19 10.94
CA PRO A 13 5.06 -9.34 10.41
C PRO A 13 4.52 -8.15 9.61
N ALA A 14 4.74 -6.94 10.14
CA ALA A 14 4.35 -5.69 9.52
C ALA A 14 5.20 -4.54 10.06
N VAL A 15 5.65 -3.64 9.19
CA VAL A 15 6.45 -2.47 9.58
C VAL A 15 6.21 -1.30 8.62
N VAL A 16 6.34 -0.07 9.13
CA VAL A 16 6.42 1.14 8.30
C VAL A 16 7.87 1.61 8.28
N VAL A 17 8.42 1.81 7.09
CA VAL A 17 9.66 2.54 6.84
C VAL A 17 9.28 3.99 6.53
N PRO A 18 9.47 4.93 7.48
CA PRO A 18 9.20 6.33 7.22
C PRO A 18 10.21 6.89 6.21
N GLU A 19 9.78 7.88 5.42
CA GLU A 19 10.66 8.60 4.48
C GLU A 19 11.44 7.67 3.53
N ALA A 20 10.84 6.52 3.16
CA ALA A 20 11.44 5.54 2.25
C ALA A 20 11.78 6.15 0.88
N VAL A 21 11.02 7.16 0.45
CA VAL A 21 11.38 8.01 -0.69
C VAL A 21 11.18 9.49 -0.35
N SER A 22 11.98 10.35 -0.99
CA SER A 22 11.79 11.80 -0.87
C SER A 22 10.45 12.26 -1.46
N ALA A 23 9.92 13.37 -0.94
CA ALA A 23 8.70 13.99 -1.45
C ALA A 23 8.79 14.34 -2.95
N ALA A 24 9.96 14.81 -3.40
CA ALA A 24 10.20 15.13 -4.80
C ALA A 24 10.15 13.88 -5.70
N PHE A 25 10.72 12.76 -5.24
CA PHE A 25 10.65 11.49 -5.97
C PHE A 25 9.21 10.97 -6.01
N ALA A 26 8.50 10.95 -4.87
CA ALA A 26 7.10 10.55 -4.80
C ALA A 26 6.21 11.38 -5.74
N ALA A 27 6.44 12.69 -5.83
CA ALA A 27 5.71 13.56 -6.74
C ALA A 27 5.94 13.20 -8.23
N ARG A 28 7.17 12.87 -8.62
CA ARG A 28 7.48 12.46 -10.01
C ARG A 28 6.84 11.12 -10.37
N VAL A 29 6.87 10.14 -9.46
CA VAL A 29 6.20 8.85 -9.68
C VAL A 29 4.69 9.05 -9.77
N ARG A 30 4.10 9.81 -8.84
CA ARG A 30 2.67 10.15 -8.88
C ARG A 30 2.27 10.77 -10.22
N ALA A 31 3.03 11.75 -10.72
CA ALA A 31 2.73 12.40 -12.00
C ALA A 31 2.72 11.42 -13.18
N ARG A 32 3.65 10.46 -13.21
CA ARG A 32 3.71 9.42 -14.26
C ARG A 32 2.53 8.46 -14.18
N VAL A 33 2.16 8.03 -12.97
CA VAL A 33 0.96 7.21 -12.75
C VAL A 33 -0.32 7.97 -13.15
N GLU A 34 -0.41 9.26 -12.83
CA GLU A 34 -1.55 10.11 -13.23
C GLU A 34 -1.65 10.26 -14.75
N GLN A 35 -0.52 10.39 -15.44
CA GLN A 35 -0.46 10.43 -16.91
C GLN A 35 -0.89 9.11 -17.55
N ALA A 36 -0.54 7.97 -16.94
CA ALA A 36 -0.98 6.65 -17.40
C ALA A 36 -2.50 6.45 -17.24
N GLY A 37 -3.14 7.27 -16.40
CA GLY A 37 -4.58 7.28 -16.20
C GLY A 37 -5.06 6.23 -15.20
N TYR A 38 -6.32 6.38 -14.80
CA TYR A 38 -6.99 5.48 -13.87
C TYR A 38 -8.34 5.01 -14.41
N THR A 39 -8.71 3.79 -14.02
CA THR A 39 -10.05 3.24 -14.20
C THR A 39 -10.85 3.38 -12.91
N ARG A 40 -12.05 3.92 -12.99
CA ARG A 40 -12.96 4.06 -11.85
C ARG A 40 -13.64 2.73 -11.53
N HIS A 41 -13.63 2.36 -10.25
CA HIS A 41 -14.39 1.24 -9.70
C HIS A 41 -15.40 1.76 -8.67
N ALA A 42 -16.69 1.57 -8.96
CA ALA A 42 -17.80 1.91 -8.07
C ALA A 42 -18.60 0.64 -7.76
N LEU A 43 -18.12 -0.12 -6.78
CA LEU A 43 -18.67 -1.40 -6.36
C LEU A 43 -19.47 -1.17 -5.06
N VAL A 44 -20.81 -1.22 -5.14
CA VAL A 44 -21.75 -0.74 -4.09
C VAL A 44 -21.42 -1.17 -2.66
N ASP A 45 -21.67 -2.42 -2.29
CA ASP A 45 -20.70 -3.42 -2.61
C ASP A 45 -19.28 -3.18 -2.02
N ARG A 46 -18.29 -3.59 -2.79
CA ARG A 46 -16.82 -3.45 -2.74
C ARG A 46 -16.14 -2.28 -2.03
N GLY A 47 -16.42 -1.10 -2.53
CA GLY A 47 -15.46 -0.01 -2.56
C GLY A 47 -15.74 0.97 -3.69
N SER A 48 -15.25 2.19 -3.51
CA SER A 48 -15.34 3.30 -4.44
C SER A 48 -13.93 3.87 -4.55
N TYR A 49 -13.25 3.64 -5.67
CA TYR A 49 -11.84 3.99 -5.83
C TYR A 49 -11.42 3.98 -7.30
N GLU A 50 -10.20 4.43 -7.57
CA GLU A 50 -9.59 4.42 -8.89
C GLU A 50 -8.33 3.56 -8.89
N ARG A 51 -8.10 2.82 -9.98
CA ARG A 51 -6.95 1.92 -10.14
C ARG A 51 -6.21 2.18 -11.45
N SER A 52 -4.89 2.22 -11.39
CA SER A 52 -4.03 2.17 -12.56
C SER A 52 -3.22 0.88 -12.52
N SER A 53 -3.41 0.03 -13.54
CA SER A 53 -2.60 -1.19 -13.73
C SER A 53 -1.29 -0.91 -14.49
N SER A 54 -1.13 0.30 -15.03
CA SER A 54 0.00 0.69 -15.88
C SER A 54 1.08 1.39 -15.05
N VAL A 55 1.74 0.64 -14.16
CA VAL A 55 2.89 1.14 -13.39
C VAL A 55 4.16 0.80 -14.16
N ASP A 56 4.63 1.74 -14.99
CA ASP A 56 5.89 1.63 -15.72
C ASP A 56 7.04 2.30 -14.94
N GLU A 57 7.48 1.61 -13.88
CA GLU A 57 8.49 2.09 -12.94
C GLU A 57 9.51 0.98 -12.57
N PRO A 58 10.19 0.36 -13.54
CA PRO A 58 11.00 -0.84 -13.29
C PRO A 58 12.09 -0.62 -12.23
N GLU A 59 12.83 0.49 -12.30
CA GLU A 59 13.89 0.81 -11.34
C GLU A 59 13.34 0.98 -9.91
N LEU A 60 12.16 1.60 -9.76
CA LEU A 60 11.52 1.74 -8.45
C LEU A 60 11.08 0.38 -7.92
N LEU A 61 10.49 -0.47 -8.76
CA LEU A 61 10.01 -1.78 -8.36
C LEU A 61 11.18 -2.69 -7.93
N ASP A 62 12.32 -2.61 -8.60
CA ASP A 62 13.55 -3.32 -8.22
C ASP A 62 14.07 -2.84 -6.85
N VAL A 63 14.13 -1.52 -6.64
CA VAL A 63 14.55 -0.94 -5.35
C VAL A 63 13.59 -1.36 -4.22
N LEU A 64 12.28 -1.27 -4.44
CA LEU A 64 11.28 -1.69 -3.45
C LEU A 64 11.39 -3.19 -3.12
N THR A 65 11.68 -4.02 -4.12
CA THR A 65 11.95 -5.45 -3.92
C THR A 65 13.20 -5.67 -3.08
N GLY A 66 14.27 -4.93 -3.34
CA GLY A 66 15.50 -4.96 -2.53
C GLY A 66 15.27 -4.56 -1.08
N VAL A 67 14.54 -3.47 -0.83
CA VAL A 67 14.16 -3.04 0.52
C VAL A 67 13.35 -4.12 1.23
N ALA A 68 12.37 -4.73 0.55
CA ALA A 68 11.60 -5.82 1.13
C ALA A 68 12.47 -7.04 1.45
N ALA A 69 13.42 -7.40 0.59
CA ALA A 69 14.35 -8.50 0.83
C ALA A 69 15.23 -8.23 2.05
N GLU A 70 15.71 -7.00 2.24
CA GLU A 70 16.50 -6.60 3.40
C GLU A 70 15.69 -6.66 4.70
N VAL A 71 14.48 -6.08 4.70
CA VAL A 71 13.58 -6.03 5.87
C VAL A 71 13.16 -7.43 6.29
N THR A 72 12.79 -8.28 5.32
CA THR A 72 12.22 -9.60 5.60
C THR A 72 13.25 -10.72 5.69
N GLY A 73 14.46 -10.51 5.15
CA GLY A 73 15.47 -11.55 5.00
C GLY A 73 15.10 -12.64 3.98
N ARG A 74 14.10 -12.42 3.13
CA ARG A 74 13.59 -13.38 2.13
C ARG A 74 14.12 -13.02 0.74
N SER A 75 14.35 -14.04 -0.10
CA SER A 75 14.42 -13.84 -1.55
C SER A 75 13.00 -13.62 -2.08
N LEU A 76 12.81 -12.55 -2.85
CA LEU A 76 11.50 -12.08 -3.28
C LEU A 76 11.52 -11.70 -4.77
N ALA A 77 10.44 -12.01 -5.48
CA ALA A 77 10.19 -11.58 -6.84
C ALA A 77 8.87 -10.83 -6.95
N LEU A 78 8.83 -9.87 -7.89
CA LEU A 78 7.63 -9.11 -8.22
C LEU A 78 6.54 -10.03 -8.79
N ALA A 79 5.36 -10.02 -8.17
CA ALA A 79 4.19 -10.75 -8.65
C ALA A 79 3.11 -9.81 -9.22
N GLU A 80 2.90 -8.65 -8.60
CA GLU A 80 1.93 -7.65 -9.06
C GLU A 80 2.36 -6.25 -8.64
N ALA A 81 2.07 -5.25 -9.47
CA ALA A 81 2.13 -3.83 -9.10
C ALA A 81 0.93 -3.08 -9.70
N HIS A 82 0.31 -2.21 -8.91
CA HIS A 82 -0.71 -1.28 -9.37
C HIS A 82 -0.77 -0.05 -8.48
N ALA A 83 -1.26 1.06 -9.02
CA ALA A 83 -1.54 2.25 -8.21
C ALA A 83 -3.04 2.33 -7.89
N LEU A 84 -3.34 2.84 -6.71
CA LEU A 84 -4.68 3.08 -6.22
C LEU A 84 -4.82 4.57 -5.88
N ARG A 85 -5.94 5.18 -6.30
CA ARG A 85 -6.31 6.56 -5.96
C ARG A 85 -7.65 6.58 -5.22
N LEU A 86 -7.70 7.33 -4.13
CA LEU A 86 -8.92 7.62 -3.36
C LEU A 86 -9.09 9.12 -3.24
N GLN A 87 -10.25 9.60 -3.66
CA GLN A 87 -10.66 10.99 -3.47
C GLN A 87 -11.56 11.13 -2.24
N ALA A 88 -11.92 12.37 -1.88
CA ALA A 88 -12.93 12.62 -0.87
C ALA A 88 -14.24 11.84 -1.16
N GLY A 89 -14.64 10.95 -0.24
CA GLY A 89 -15.79 10.06 -0.39
C GLY A 89 -15.44 8.62 -0.78
N ASP A 90 -14.20 8.34 -1.15
CA ASP A 90 -13.74 7.01 -1.56
C ASP A 90 -13.32 6.13 -0.39
N TYR A 91 -13.33 4.83 -0.63
CA TYR A 91 -13.01 3.79 0.34
C TYR A 91 -12.77 2.45 -0.36
N LEU A 92 -12.09 1.52 0.32
CA LEU A 92 -11.98 0.13 -0.11
C LEU A 92 -12.25 -0.78 1.07
N LEU A 93 -13.32 -1.59 1.01
CA LEU A 93 -13.71 -2.44 2.15
C LEU A 93 -12.95 -3.75 2.16
N VAL A 94 -12.84 -4.36 3.34
CA VAL A 94 -12.17 -5.66 3.55
C VAL A 94 -12.66 -6.73 2.57
N ARG A 95 -13.96 -6.75 2.25
CA ARG A 95 -14.52 -7.74 1.32
C ARG A 95 -14.08 -7.60 -0.14
N HIS A 96 -13.44 -6.48 -0.50
CA HIS A 96 -12.80 -6.33 -1.80
C HIS A 96 -11.47 -7.08 -1.89
N ASP A 97 -10.86 -7.32 -0.74
CA ASP A 97 -9.50 -7.83 -0.66
C ASP A 97 -9.42 -9.34 -0.89
N ARG A 98 -8.22 -9.82 -1.24
CA ARG A 98 -7.93 -11.22 -1.51
C ARG A 98 -7.15 -11.84 -0.35
N VAL A 99 -7.48 -13.10 -0.03
CA VAL A 99 -6.67 -13.93 0.87
C VAL A 99 -5.57 -14.66 0.10
N HIS A 100 -4.43 -14.87 0.76
CA HIS A 100 -3.25 -15.47 0.15
C HIS A 100 -2.77 -16.66 1.00
N ASP A 101 -2.69 -17.84 0.38
CA ASP A 101 -2.25 -19.06 1.07
C ASP A 101 -0.72 -19.12 1.24
N ASP A 102 0.02 -18.44 0.36
CA ASP A 102 1.47 -18.56 0.20
C ASP A 102 2.27 -17.42 0.85
N ARG A 103 1.63 -16.63 1.72
CA ARG A 103 2.29 -15.58 2.53
C ARG A 103 3.16 -14.58 1.72
N PRO A 104 2.61 -13.92 0.68
CA PRO A 104 3.33 -12.88 -0.03
C PRO A 104 3.63 -11.68 0.88
N VAL A 105 4.60 -10.88 0.47
CA VAL A 105 4.91 -9.59 1.10
C VAL A 105 4.22 -8.50 0.27
N GLN A 106 3.30 -7.75 0.89
CA GLN A 106 2.71 -6.58 0.28
C GLN A 106 3.47 -5.33 0.71
N LEU A 107 3.76 -4.49 -0.27
CA LEU A 107 4.28 -3.15 -0.07
C LEU A 107 3.21 -2.12 -0.40
N VAL A 108 3.12 -1.07 0.42
CA VAL A 108 2.29 0.11 0.15
C VAL A 108 3.16 1.35 0.29
N LEU A 109 3.53 1.94 -0.85
CA LEU A 109 4.25 3.21 -0.91
C LEU A 109 3.23 4.34 -1.03
N ASP A 110 3.22 5.25 -0.06
CA ASP A 110 2.34 6.42 -0.09
C ASP A 110 2.93 7.50 -1.01
N LEU A 111 2.27 7.71 -2.14
CA LEU A 111 2.62 8.71 -3.15
C LEU A 111 1.72 9.95 -3.04
N SER A 112 0.93 10.10 -1.98
CA SER A 112 -0.03 11.19 -1.84
C SER A 112 0.66 12.56 -1.87
N PRO A 113 0.02 13.61 -2.42
CA PRO A 113 0.58 14.96 -2.44
C PRO A 113 0.72 15.59 -1.05
N ALA A 114 -0.11 15.14 -0.09
CA ALA A 114 -0.10 15.61 1.29
C ALA A 114 -0.65 14.52 2.21
N VAL A 115 -0.45 14.70 3.52
CA VAL A 115 -1.08 13.88 4.56
C VAL A 115 -2.60 14.09 4.51
N VAL A 116 -3.37 13.01 4.47
CA VAL A 116 -4.83 13.04 4.57
C VAL A 116 -5.29 12.42 5.90
N PRO A 117 -5.79 13.22 6.86
CA PRO A 117 -6.17 12.71 8.18
C PRO A 117 -7.24 11.61 8.12
N GLY A 118 -6.94 10.48 8.78
CA GLY A 118 -7.84 9.33 8.85
C GLY A 118 -7.91 8.47 7.59
N ALA A 119 -7.14 8.79 6.54
CA ALA A 119 -6.99 7.94 5.37
C ALA A 119 -5.87 6.90 5.60
N GLU A 120 -6.22 5.75 6.13
CA GLU A 120 -5.31 4.70 6.57
C GLU A 120 -5.44 3.45 5.68
N VAL A 121 -4.46 2.57 5.72
CA VAL A 121 -4.64 1.15 5.37
C VAL A 121 -4.75 0.38 6.67
N HIS A 122 -5.84 -0.35 6.87
CA HIS A 122 -5.98 -1.24 8.01
C HIS A 122 -5.71 -2.66 7.57
N TYR A 123 -4.78 -3.31 8.25
CA TYR A 123 -4.53 -4.74 8.15
C TYR A 123 -5.18 -5.45 9.33
N ARG A 124 -5.90 -6.52 9.00
CA ARG A 124 -6.75 -7.26 9.93
C ARG A 124 -6.35 -8.71 9.96
N HIS A 125 -6.33 -9.27 11.15
CA HIS A 125 -6.19 -10.70 11.38
C HIS A 125 -7.42 -11.16 12.15
N ARG A 126 -8.17 -12.11 11.56
CA ARG A 126 -9.42 -12.64 12.15
C ARG A 126 -10.41 -11.52 12.53
N GLY A 127 -10.54 -10.52 11.65
CA GLY A 127 -11.47 -9.38 11.80
C GLY A 127 -10.95 -8.20 12.62
N GLN A 128 -9.93 -8.39 13.46
CA GLN A 128 -9.37 -7.34 14.32
C GLN A 128 -8.24 -6.60 13.60
N VAL A 129 -8.21 -5.27 13.70
CA VAL A 129 -7.08 -4.47 13.18
C VAL A 129 -5.87 -4.74 14.07
N PHE A 130 -4.79 -5.25 13.50
CA PHE A 130 -3.52 -5.43 14.21
C PHE A 130 -2.45 -4.43 13.74
N PHE A 131 -2.63 -3.84 12.56
CA PHE A 131 -1.69 -2.89 11.99
C PHE A 131 -2.42 -1.84 11.15
N ALA A 132 -2.16 -0.56 11.40
CA ALA A 132 -2.76 0.56 10.70
C ALA A 132 -1.64 1.44 10.12
N VAL A 133 -1.71 1.71 8.82
CA VAL A 133 -0.74 2.53 8.09
C VAL A 133 -1.38 3.88 7.83
N PRO A 134 -0.93 4.97 8.49
CA PRO A 134 -1.47 6.30 8.25
C PRO A 134 -1.10 6.80 6.84
N SER A 135 -1.86 7.78 6.34
CA SER A 135 -1.40 8.55 5.19
C SER A 135 -0.18 9.38 5.59
N ALA A 136 0.95 9.11 4.94
CA ALA A 136 2.24 9.73 5.20
C ALA A 136 3.07 9.70 3.91
N PRO A 137 3.05 10.75 3.08
CA PRO A 137 3.77 10.80 1.81
C PRO A 137 5.23 10.37 1.93
N GLY A 138 5.66 9.49 1.04
CA GLY A 138 7.00 8.93 1.00
C GLY A 138 7.25 7.75 1.93
N SER A 139 6.29 7.40 2.81
CA SER A 139 6.41 6.21 3.67
C SER A 139 6.09 4.92 2.91
N LEU A 140 6.77 3.84 3.32
CA LEU A 140 6.58 2.50 2.78
C LEU A 140 6.11 1.57 3.89
N ALA A 141 4.93 0.97 3.76
CA ALA A 141 4.54 -0.16 4.59
C ALA A 141 5.02 -1.47 3.95
N VAL A 142 5.55 -2.38 4.77
CA VAL A 142 5.93 -3.75 4.40
C VAL A 142 5.12 -4.69 5.28
N VAL A 143 4.30 -5.57 4.70
CA VAL A 143 3.38 -6.43 5.45
C VAL A 143 3.34 -7.84 4.87
N GLU A 144 3.54 -8.86 5.72
CA GLU A 144 3.29 -10.25 5.31
C GLU A 144 1.79 -10.53 5.27
N ARG A 145 1.32 -11.03 4.13
CA ARG A 145 -0.08 -11.32 3.88
C ARG A 145 -0.34 -12.82 4.01
N GLY A 146 -0.73 -13.30 5.19
CA GLY A 146 -1.16 -14.69 5.37
C GLY A 146 -2.62 -14.96 4.96
N PRO A 147 -3.09 -16.22 5.05
CA PRO A 147 -4.44 -16.64 4.65
C PRO A 147 -5.55 -16.01 5.50
N THR A 148 -5.19 -15.39 6.62
CA THR A 148 -6.10 -14.71 7.55
C THR A 148 -5.87 -13.21 7.61
N VAL A 149 -4.93 -12.69 6.82
CA VAL A 149 -4.56 -11.27 6.80
C VAL A 149 -5.24 -10.59 5.62
N MET A 150 -6.22 -9.75 5.93
CA MET A 150 -6.94 -8.92 4.96
C MET A 150 -6.64 -7.46 5.23
N CYS A 151 -6.90 -6.59 4.25
CA CYS A 151 -6.72 -5.16 4.36
C CYS A 151 -7.93 -4.40 3.83
N ASN A 152 -8.05 -3.15 4.26
CA ASN A 152 -9.00 -2.20 3.73
C ASN A 152 -8.35 -0.82 3.70
N HIS A 153 -8.79 0.05 2.78
CA HIS A 153 -8.43 1.46 2.79
C HIS A 153 -9.61 2.22 3.39
N THR A 154 -9.37 2.97 4.46
CA THR A 154 -10.44 3.65 5.18
C THR A 154 -11.12 4.71 4.33
N TYR A 155 -12.32 5.09 4.75
CA TYR A 155 -13.09 6.14 4.10
C TYR A 155 -12.35 7.49 4.17
N VAL A 156 -12.12 8.09 3.00
CA VAL A 156 -11.58 9.44 2.89
C VAL A 156 -12.72 10.43 3.14
N SER A 157 -12.69 11.10 4.28
CA SER A 157 -13.78 11.98 4.68
C SER A 157 -14.01 13.13 3.71
N LYS A 158 -15.28 13.36 3.32
CA LYS A 158 -15.72 14.51 2.52
C LYS A 158 -15.41 15.88 3.16
N ARG A 159 -15.08 15.92 4.45
CA ARG A 159 -14.61 17.15 5.12
C ARG A 159 -13.26 17.64 4.57
N HIS A 160 -12.48 16.75 3.96
CA HIS A 160 -11.20 17.07 3.36
C HIS A 160 -11.39 17.32 1.86
N VAL A 161 -11.94 18.49 1.53
CA VAL A 161 -12.18 18.90 0.13
C VAL A 161 -10.87 18.90 -0.64
N GLY A 162 -10.86 18.27 -1.81
CA GLY A 162 -9.64 18.14 -2.64
C GLY A 162 -8.64 17.08 -2.15
N ALA A 163 -8.97 16.30 -1.11
CA ALA A 163 -8.12 15.20 -0.69
C ALA A 163 -7.93 14.19 -1.83
N SER A 164 -6.67 13.79 -2.03
CA SER A 164 -6.25 12.76 -2.98
C SER A 164 -5.23 11.89 -2.29
N VAL A 165 -5.56 10.62 -2.09
CA VAL A 165 -4.65 9.60 -1.58
C VAL A 165 -4.19 8.77 -2.76
N VAL A 166 -2.88 8.69 -2.99
CA VAL A 166 -2.31 7.88 -4.07
C VAL A 166 -1.33 6.90 -3.45
N ARG A 167 -1.53 5.61 -3.71
CA ARG A 167 -0.69 4.54 -3.16
C ARG A 167 -0.24 3.61 -4.28
N LEU A 168 1.07 3.37 -4.36
CA LEU A 168 1.60 2.27 -5.15
C LEU A 168 1.56 1.00 -4.30
N ILE A 169 0.85 -0.01 -4.78
CA ILE A 169 0.69 -1.31 -4.13
C ILE A 169 1.50 -2.32 -4.92
N VAL A 170 2.43 -2.99 -4.25
CA VAL A 170 3.28 -4.03 -4.84
C VAL A 170 3.08 -5.33 -4.06
N LEU A 171 2.96 -6.44 -4.77
CA LEU A 171 2.90 -7.77 -4.19
C LEU A 171 4.14 -8.55 -4.61
N LEU A 172 4.88 -9.04 -3.62
CA LEU A 172 6.09 -9.83 -3.80
C LEU A 172 5.88 -11.25 -3.29
N ARG A 173 6.46 -12.23 -3.97
CA ARG A 173 6.40 -13.64 -3.58
C ARG A 173 7.80 -14.20 -3.39
N SER A 174 7.92 -15.22 -2.55
CA SER A 174 9.19 -15.92 -2.44
C SER A 174 9.51 -16.65 -3.73
N THR A 175 10.77 -16.56 -4.14
CA THR A 175 11.38 -17.33 -5.23
C THR A 175 11.78 -18.71 -4.75
#